data_AF-X1DCM4-F1
#
_entry.id   AF-X1DCM4-F1
#
_cell.length_a   1.000
_cell.length_b   1.000
_cell.length_c   1.000
_cell.angle_alpha   90.00
_cell.angle_beta   90.00
_cell.angle_gamma   90.00
#
_symmetry.space_group_name_H-M   'P 1'
#
loop_
_entity.id
_entity.type
_entity.pdbx_description
1 polymer ?
#
loop_
_entity_poly.entity_id
_entity_poly.type
_entity_poly.pdbx_seq_one_letter_code
_entity_poly.pdbx_strand_id
1 'polypeptide(L)'
;KTNQRLPVSENGFPATAEILLNLAKFGAKCSEVPLVLRYDLKEGRSSIKIIKTIFEYIRLIAMIKLLRRNDLKHKKILHIINIPWYSGLSRYAVDMARFMEYSGENVILAVVGNSPLYEKIKNLYEVIQLPGRGAINSIRGLLRLLKVRNDIKSVFAHTGSSCFIGFILSIIKRIPLIRSRSEKGRVKRNIFNSLIHKYVKAVVVPTRAIKNDFMDIIDKQDKIFMLPPVVDTSIFKISEIPENRSLSLVGRLDEVKGHKILIESLPEIKKECEGVNVFFVGKEEGV
;
A
#
# COMPACT_ATOMS: atom_id res chain seq x y z
N LYS A 1 -0.03 24.78 -17.30
CA LYS A 1 1.24 25.52 -17.09
C LYS A 1 1.88 25.06 -15.78
N THR A 2 2.82 24.13 -15.84
CA THR A 2 3.75 23.84 -14.72
C THR A 2 5.12 23.62 -15.32
N ASN A 3 5.90 24.72 -15.38
CA ASN A 3 7.32 24.69 -15.66
C ASN A 3 8.03 23.99 -14.49
N GLN A 4 8.06 22.65 -14.48
CA GLN A 4 9.11 21.94 -13.76
C GLN A 4 10.36 21.98 -14.64
N ARG A 5 11.20 22.99 -14.43
CA ARG A 5 12.57 22.97 -14.97
C ARG A 5 13.24 21.71 -14.44
N LEU A 6 13.84 20.89 -15.31
CA LEU A 6 14.75 19.83 -14.90
C LEU A 6 15.90 20.49 -14.11
N PRO A 7 16.08 20.21 -12.81
CA PRO A 7 17.21 20.75 -12.09
C PRO A 7 18.48 20.09 -12.65
N VAL A 8 19.28 20.87 -13.37
CA VAL A 8 20.66 20.52 -13.70
C VAL A 8 21.50 21.10 -12.57
N SER A 9 22.10 20.22 -11.78
CA SER A 9 22.87 20.61 -10.59
C SER A 9 24.37 20.67 -10.87
N GLU A 10 24.82 19.96 -11.90
CA GLU A 10 26.19 19.94 -12.35
C GLU A 10 26.47 21.08 -13.35
N ASN A 11 27.68 21.64 -13.26
CA ASN A 11 28.17 22.65 -14.20
C ASN A 11 29.28 22.05 -15.08
N GLY A 12 29.40 22.51 -16.33
CA GLY A 12 30.45 22.08 -17.25
C GLY A 12 30.16 20.76 -17.98
N PHE A 13 31.20 20.00 -18.34
CA PHE A 13 31.08 18.78 -19.16
C PHE A 13 30.12 17.70 -18.63
N PRO A 14 29.99 17.46 -17.30
CA PRO A 14 29.05 16.48 -16.77
C PRO A 14 27.57 16.87 -16.87
N ALA A 15 27.26 18.15 -17.08
CA ALA A 15 25.88 18.66 -17.13
C ALA A 15 25.07 18.01 -18.26
N THR A 16 25.68 17.82 -19.43
CA THR A 16 25.03 17.14 -20.57
C THR A 16 24.69 15.68 -20.23
N ALA A 17 25.58 14.98 -19.53
CA ALA A 17 25.33 13.62 -19.07
C ALA A 17 24.19 13.58 -18.03
N GLU A 18 24.15 14.54 -17.08
CA GLU A 18 23.05 14.67 -16.11
C GLU A 18 21.69 14.91 -16.80
N ILE A 19 21.66 15.77 -17.83
CA ILE A 19 20.46 16.05 -18.63
C ILE A 19 19.96 14.78 -19.33
N LEU A 20 20.84 14.07 -20.04
CA LEU A 20 20.48 12.83 -20.74
C LEU A 20 19.94 11.77 -19.78
N LEU A 21 20.53 11.65 -18.59
CA LEU A 21 20.07 10.73 -17.56
C LEU A 21 18.71 11.13 -16.97
N ASN A 22 18.46 12.42 -16.79
CA ASN A 22 17.16 12.89 -16.33
C ASN A 22 16.08 12.66 -17.37
N LEU A 23 16.36 12.88 -18.66
CA LEU A 23 15.44 12.56 -19.77
C LEU A 23 15.12 11.06 -19.84
N ALA A 24 16.12 10.19 -19.66
CA ALA A 24 15.93 8.74 -19.65
C ALA A 24 14.96 8.27 -18.53
N LYS A 25 14.91 8.94 -17.37
CA LYS A 25 13.95 8.60 -16.28
C LYS A 25 12.49 8.78 -16.69
N PHE A 26 12.20 9.63 -17.68
CA PHE A 26 10.86 9.88 -18.20
C PHE A 26 10.55 9.05 -19.45
N GLY A 27 11.38 8.03 -19.75
CA GLY A 27 11.18 7.17 -20.91
C GLY A 27 11.51 7.84 -22.25
N ALA A 28 12.22 8.98 -22.24
CA ALA A 28 12.65 9.64 -23.46
C ALA A 28 13.64 8.75 -24.22
N LYS A 29 13.40 8.57 -25.52
CA LYS A 29 14.37 7.98 -26.44
C LYS A 29 15.27 9.09 -26.97
N CYS A 30 16.54 9.07 -26.59
CA CYS A 30 17.53 10.03 -27.04
C CYS A 30 18.40 9.37 -28.12
N SER A 31 18.60 10.06 -29.23
CA SER A 31 19.58 9.70 -30.26
C SER A 31 20.59 10.84 -30.39
N GLU A 32 21.85 10.51 -30.62
CA GLU A 32 22.85 11.52 -30.96
C GLU A 32 22.63 11.98 -32.40
N VAL A 33 22.61 13.30 -32.60
CA VAL A 33 22.67 13.88 -33.94
C VAL A 33 24.12 14.33 -34.13
N PRO A 34 24.87 13.75 -35.09
CA PRO A 34 26.28 14.07 -35.26
C PRO A 34 26.43 15.54 -35.64
N LEU A 35 27.10 16.31 -34.79
CA LEU A 35 27.48 17.67 -35.09
C LEU A 35 28.91 17.67 -35.63
N VAL A 36 29.08 17.95 -36.91
CA VAL A 36 30.41 18.09 -37.52
C VAL A 36 31.00 19.42 -37.05
N LEU A 37 31.84 19.36 -36.02
CA LEU A 37 32.51 20.52 -35.45
C LEU A 37 33.85 20.76 -36.14
N ARG A 38 34.07 21.98 -36.64
CA ARG A 38 35.34 22.45 -37.22
C ARG A 38 36.36 22.80 -36.12
N TYR A 39 36.88 21.77 -35.45
CA TYR A 39 37.91 21.92 -34.41
C TYR A 39 39.22 22.50 -34.92
N ASP A 40 39.45 22.42 -36.23
CA ASP A 40 40.55 23.06 -36.94
C ASP A 40 40.51 24.61 -36.88
N LEU A 41 39.32 25.19 -36.68
CA LEU A 41 39.15 26.64 -36.49
C LEU A 41 39.34 27.09 -35.03
N LYS A 42 39.66 26.15 -34.12
CA LYS A 42 39.83 26.46 -32.70
C LYS A 42 41.24 26.99 -32.44
N GLU A 43 41.36 28.30 -32.32
CA GLU A 43 42.60 28.93 -31.87
C GLU A 43 42.77 28.78 -30.35
N GLY A 44 43.91 28.25 -29.92
CA GLY A 44 44.30 28.13 -28.51
C GLY A 44 44.31 26.70 -27.95
N ARG A 45 45.06 26.51 -26.85
CA ARG A 45 45.18 25.22 -26.16
C ARG A 45 43.84 24.81 -25.55
N SER A 46 43.60 23.50 -25.47
CA SER A 46 42.42 22.96 -24.78
C SER A 46 42.36 23.49 -23.35
N SER A 47 41.32 24.26 -23.03
CA SER A 47 41.00 24.76 -21.69
C SER A 47 40.44 23.66 -20.77
N ILE A 48 40.31 22.43 -21.26
CA ILE A 48 39.81 21.29 -20.51
C ILE A 48 40.89 20.78 -19.55
N LYS A 49 40.60 20.85 -18.26
CA LYS A 49 41.41 20.23 -17.22
C LYS A 49 41.10 18.74 -17.18
N ILE A 50 41.73 17.95 -18.06
CA ILE A 50 41.46 16.53 -18.31
C ILE A 50 41.28 15.73 -17.01
N ILE A 51 42.22 15.86 -16.07
CA ILE A 51 42.19 15.14 -14.78
C ILE A 51 40.95 15.53 -13.97
N LYS A 52 40.63 16.82 -13.88
CA LYS A 52 39.45 17.32 -13.17
C LYS A 52 38.16 16.78 -13.79
N THR A 53 38.07 16.81 -15.12
CA THR A 53 36.90 16.29 -15.87
C THR A 53 36.73 14.78 -15.66
N ILE A 54 37.82 14.00 -15.66
CA ILE A 54 37.76 12.57 -15.34
C ILE A 54 37.21 12.34 -13.92
N PHE A 55 37.68 13.11 -12.92
CA PHE A 55 37.16 13.00 -11.55
C PHE A 55 35.69 13.39 -11.43
N GLU A 56 35.23 14.41 -12.15
CA GLU A 56 33.83 14.81 -12.19
C GLU A 56 32.95 13.71 -12.81
N TYR A 57 33.39 13.08 -13.90
CA TYR A 57 32.69 11.92 -14.48
C TYR A 57 32.70 10.70 -13.53
N ILE A 58 33.82 10.39 -12.88
CA ILE A 58 33.89 9.30 -11.90
C ILE A 58 32.96 9.58 -10.72
N ARG A 59 32.90 10.82 -10.22
CA ARG A 59 31.97 11.25 -9.16
C ARG A 59 30.52 11.14 -9.60
N LEU A 60 30.17 11.60 -10.81
CA LEU A 60 28.84 11.45 -11.39
C LEU A 60 28.46 9.98 -11.52
N ILE A 61 29.35 9.13 -12.06
CA ILE A 61 29.13 7.68 -12.17
C ILE A 61 29.00 7.04 -10.78
N ALA A 62 29.80 7.44 -9.80
CA ALA A 62 29.71 6.94 -8.43
C ALA A 62 28.40 7.38 -7.77
N MET A 63 27.97 8.63 -7.96
CA MET A 63 26.69 9.17 -7.50
C MET A 63 25.52 8.43 -8.17
N ILE A 64 25.56 8.22 -9.48
CA ILE A 64 24.57 7.43 -10.22
C ILE A 64 24.59 5.98 -9.75
N LYS A 65 25.77 5.37 -9.54
CA LYS A 65 25.90 4.02 -9.00
C LYS A 65 25.43 3.94 -7.56
N LEU A 66 25.53 4.99 -6.74
CA LEU A 66 24.94 5.10 -5.41
C LEU A 66 23.41 5.24 -5.48
N LEU A 67 22.90 6.04 -6.43
CA LEU A 67 21.46 6.18 -6.71
C LEU A 67 20.85 4.91 -7.34
N ARG A 68 21.61 4.15 -8.15
CA ARG A 68 21.25 2.83 -8.70
C ARG A 68 21.50 1.68 -7.73
N ARG A 69 22.51 1.77 -6.84
CA ARG A 69 22.74 0.85 -5.71
C ARG A 69 21.72 1.04 -4.60
N ASN A 70 20.95 2.14 -4.59
CA ASN A 70 19.78 2.30 -3.74
C ASN A 70 18.58 1.45 -4.21
N ASP A 71 18.77 0.14 -4.14
CA ASP A 71 18.07 -0.73 -3.18
C ASP A 71 16.58 -1.04 -3.36
N LEU A 72 15.77 -0.29 -4.12
CA LEU A 72 14.32 -0.52 -4.10
C LEU A 72 13.81 -1.59 -5.08
N LYS A 73 14.59 -1.93 -6.11
CA LYS A 73 14.13 -2.82 -7.19
C LYS A 73 14.00 -4.30 -6.79
N HIS A 74 14.72 -4.71 -5.75
CA HIS A 74 14.60 -6.03 -5.12
C HIS A 74 13.94 -5.97 -3.74
N LYS A 75 13.65 -4.76 -3.23
CA LYS A 75 13.05 -4.64 -1.91
C LYS A 75 11.55 -4.87 -1.96
N LYS A 76 11.08 -5.65 -1.00
CA LYS A 76 9.71 -6.13 -0.87
C LYS A 76 8.88 -5.18 -0.01
N ILE A 77 7.60 -5.10 -0.33
CA ILE A 77 6.58 -4.48 0.51
C ILE A 77 6.02 -5.59 1.42
N LEU A 78 6.20 -5.46 2.73
CA LEU A 78 5.71 -6.42 3.71
C LEU A 78 4.29 -6.06 4.14
N HIS A 79 3.31 -6.91 3.88
CA HIS A 79 1.96 -6.79 4.44
C HIS A 79 1.83 -7.68 5.68
N ILE A 80 1.48 -7.10 6.83
CA ILE A 80 1.24 -7.84 8.08
C ILE A 80 -0.28 -8.01 8.26
N ILE A 81 -0.77 -9.23 8.04
CA ILE A 81 -2.18 -9.62 8.11
C ILE A 81 -2.36 -10.67 9.19
N ASN A 82 -2.42 -10.24 10.45
CA ASN A 82 -2.55 -11.14 11.61
C ASN A 82 -4.01 -11.52 11.90
N ILE A 83 -4.79 -11.82 10.86
CA ILE A 83 -6.16 -12.32 10.97
C ILE A 83 -6.16 -13.76 10.45
N PRO A 84 -6.65 -14.75 11.22
CA PRO A 84 -6.65 -16.13 10.75
C PRO A 84 -7.79 -16.42 9.74
N TRP A 85 -8.93 -15.73 9.83
CA TRP A 85 -10.06 -15.95 8.93
C TRP A 85 -9.97 -15.11 7.64
N TYR A 86 -10.61 -15.60 6.57
CA TYR A 86 -10.72 -14.89 5.29
C TYR A 86 -11.96 -13.97 5.26
N SER A 87 -11.91 -12.85 6.01
CA SER A 87 -12.96 -11.82 6.01
C SER A 87 -12.71 -10.70 5.00
N GLY A 88 -13.66 -9.77 4.89
CA GLY A 88 -13.52 -8.52 4.13
C GLY A 88 -12.26 -7.71 4.45
N LEU A 89 -11.77 -7.71 5.70
CA LEU A 89 -10.50 -7.03 6.04
C LEU A 89 -9.30 -7.74 5.43
N SER A 90 -9.21 -9.06 5.61
CA SER A 90 -8.10 -9.85 5.06
C SER A 90 -8.12 -9.89 3.53
N ARG A 91 -9.32 -9.95 2.93
CA ARG A 91 -9.51 -9.85 1.48
C ARG A 91 -9.02 -8.50 0.96
N TYR A 92 -9.47 -7.40 1.58
CA TYR A 92 -9.02 -6.06 1.22
C TYR A 92 -7.49 -5.90 1.33
N ALA A 93 -6.88 -6.47 2.38
CA ALA A 93 -5.42 -6.46 2.55
C ALA A 93 -4.68 -7.23 1.43
N VAL A 94 -5.24 -8.35 0.97
CA VAL A 94 -4.72 -9.15 -0.15
C VAL A 94 -4.95 -8.45 -1.49
N ASP A 95 -6.11 -7.81 -1.69
CA ASP A 95 -6.39 -7.06 -2.91
C ASP A 95 -5.43 -5.87 -3.07
N MET A 96 -5.10 -5.19 -1.97
CA MET A 96 -4.04 -4.16 -1.95
C MET A 96 -2.67 -4.72 -2.34
N ALA A 97 -2.31 -5.88 -1.79
CA ALA A 97 -1.04 -6.54 -2.13
C ALA A 97 -0.98 -6.91 -3.62
N ARG A 98 -2.05 -7.51 -4.15
CA ARG A 98 -2.18 -7.85 -5.56
C ARG A 98 -2.08 -6.62 -6.46
N PHE A 99 -2.70 -5.50 -6.09
CA PHE A 99 -2.62 -4.27 -6.87
C PHE A 99 -1.19 -3.72 -6.94
N MET A 100 -0.44 -3.79 -5.83
CA MET A 100 0.97 -3.39 -5.81
C MET A 100 1.83 -4.30 -6.69
N GLU A 101 1.60 -5.61 -6.61
CA GLU A 101 2.27 -6.59 -7.47
C GLU A 101 1.99 -6.34 -8.96
N TYR A 102 0.72 -6.09 -9.32
CA TYR A 102 0.33 -5.71 -10.67
C TYR A 102 1.00 -4.41 -11.15
N SER A 103 1.30 -3.51 -10.21
CA SER A 103 2.05 -2.26 -10.49
C SER A 103 3.56 -2.49 -10.62
N GLY A 104 4.03 -3.73 -10.56
CA GLY A 104 5.44 -4.13 -10.70
C GLY A 104 6.22 -4.16 -9.38
N GLU A 105 5.53 -4.11 -8.23
CA GLU A 105 6.19 -4.16 -6.92
C GLU A 105 6.36 -5.61 -6.41
N ASN A 106 7.45 -5.87 -5.69
CA ASN A 106 7.62 -7.15 -5.01
C ASN A 106 6.88 -7.14 -3.66
N VAL A 107 6.02 -8.11 -3.41
CA VAL A 107 5.19 -8.17 -2.20
C VAL A 107 5.46 -9.45 -1.42
N ILE A 108 5.51 -9.33 -0.10
CA ILE A 108 5.61 -10.46 0.83
C ILE A 108 4.52 -10.34 1.90
N LEU A 109 3.88 -11.46 2.24
CA LEU A 109 2.74 -11.48 3.15
C LEU A 109 3.12 -12.17 4.46
N ALA A 110 2.98 -11.48 5.58
CA ALA A 110 3.06 -12.07 6.91
C ALA A 110 1.65 -12.36 7.44
N VAL A 111 1.27 -13.65 7.48
CA VAL A 111 -0.09 -14.09 7.82
C VAL A 111 -0.07 -15.15 8.91
N VAL A 112 -1.19 -15.35 9.62
CA VAL A 112 -1.28 -16.43 10.63
C VAL A 112 -1.10 -17.79 9.95
N GLY A 113 -0.16 -18.61 10.42
CA GLY A 113 0.09 -19.94 9.85
C GLY A 113 -1.10 -20.88 10.03
N ASN A 114 -1.24 -21.87 9.14
CA ASN A 114 -2.31 -22.88 9.16
C ASN A 114 -3.74 -22.29 9.23
N SER A 115 -3.93 -21.11 8.67
CA SER A 115 -5.21 -20.39 8.70
C SER A 115 -5.91 -20.43 7.33
N PRO A 116 -7.24 -20.25 7.25
CA PRO A 116 -7.94 -20.14 5.97
C PRO A 116 -7.32 -19.13 4.99
N LEU A 117 -6.84 -18.00 5.49
CA LEU A 117 -6.12 -17.03 4.67
C LEU A 117 -4.80 -17.62 4.15
N TYR A 118 -3.99 -18.21 5.03
CA TYR A 118 -2.71 -18.82 4.68
C TYR A 118 -2.85 -19.87 3.57
N GLU A 119 -3.80 -20.80 3.73
CA GLU A 119 -4.07 -21.85 2.75
C GLU A 119 -4.41 -21.28 1.37
N LYS A 120 -5.13 -20.16 1.33
CA LYS A 120 -5.51 -19.48 0.08
C LYS A 120 -4.35 -18.78 -0.63
N ILE A 121 -3.35 -18.31 0.10
CA ILE A 121 -2.28 -17.45 -0.47
C ILE A 121 -0.89 -18.12 -0.54
N LYS A 122 -0.67 -19.25 0.14
CA LYS A 122 0.66 -19.87 0.30
C LYS A 122 1.36 -20.26 -1.00
N ASN A 123 0.60 -20.54 -2.06
CA ASN A 123 1.12 -20.89 -3.39
C ASN A 123 1.21 -19.70 -4.34
N LEU A 124 0.69 -18.54 -3.94
CA LEU A 124 0.62 -17.32 -4.76
C LEU A 124 1.67 -16.29 -4.34
N TYR A 125 2.07 -16.30 -3.07
CA TYR A 125 2.95 -15.30 -2.50
C TYR A 125 4.09 -15.94 -1.73
N GLU A 126 5.19 -15.21 -1.56
CA GLU A 126 6.12 -15.48 -0.48
C GLU A 126 5.43 -15.15 0.85
N VAL A 127 5.39 -16.13 1.76
CA VAL A 127 4.63 -16.01 3.01
C VAL A 127 5.49 -16.24 4.24
N ILE A 128 5.40 -15.30 5.18
CA ILE A 128 5.94 -15.44 6.54
C ILE A 128 4.81 -15.85 7.49
N GLN A 129 4.96 -17.00 8.12
CA GLN A 129 3.95 -17.49 9.06
C GLN A 129 4.06 -16.81 10.43
N LEU A 130 2.95 -16.24 10.90
CA LEU A 130 2.78 -15.62 12.21
C LEU A 130 2.06 -16.59 13.16
N PRO A 131 2.31 -16.48 14.48
CA PRO A 131 1.75 -17.38 15.48
C PRO A 131 0.29 -17.09 15.88
N GLY A 132 -0.34 -16.04 15.34
CA GLY A 132 -1.74 -15.70 15.63
C GLY A 132 -1.94 -14.32 16.28
N ARG A 133 -3.07 -14.15 16.98
CA ARG A 133 -3.47 -12.93 17.69
C ARG A 133 -3.17 -12.99 19.19
N GLY A 134 -3.17 -11.83 19.85
CA GLY A 134 -2.87 -11.67 21.29
C GLY A 134 -1.49 -11.05 21.54
N ALA A 135 -1.25 -10.58 22.76
CA ALA A 135 -0.01 -9.85 23.11
C ALA A 135 1.24 -10.72 22.93
N ILE A 136 1.23 -11.94 23.49
CA ILE A 136 2.34 -12.91 23.40
C ILE A 136 2.63 -13.26 21.93
N ASN A 137 1.58 -13.54 21.16
CA ASN A 137 1.71 -13.87 19.75
C ASN A 137 2.16 -12.67 18.90
N SER A 138 1.83 -11.44 19.31
CA SER A 138 2.33 -10.22 18.66
C SER A 138 3.84 -10.07 18.86
N ILE A 139 4.34 -10.34 20.08
CA ILE A 139 5.78 -10.34 20.38
C ILE A 139 6.49 -11.46 19.59
N ARG A 140 5.98 -12.69 19.62
CA ARG A 140 6.54 -13.80 18.84
C ARG A 140 6.53 -13.51 17.34
N GLY A 141 5.46 -12.87 16.83
CA GLY A 141 5.36 -12.40 15.46
C GLY A 141 6.43 -11.36 15.12
N LEU A 142 6.64 -10.37 15.99
CA LEU A 142 7.71 -9.39 15.84
C LEU A 142 9.10 -10.07 15.78
N LEU A 143 9.40 -10.99 16.70
CA LEU A 143 10.67 -11.72 16.71
C LEU A 143 10.90 -12.50 15.41
N ARG A 144 9.85 -13.11 14.83
CA ARG A 144 9.94 -13.76 13.51
C ARG A 144 10.25 -12.74 12.42
N LEU A 145 9.56 -11.60 12.40
CA LEU A 145 9.75 -10.56 11.40
C LEU A 145 11.11 -9.87 11.48
N LEU A 146 11.71 -9.78 12.67
CA LEU A 146 13.07 -9.26 12.83
C LEU A 146 14.12 -10.16 12.18
N LYS A 147 13.90 -11.48 12.15
CA LYS A 147 14.77 -12.47 11.50
C LYS A 147 14.65 -12.49 9.97
N VAL A 148 13.61 -11.87 9.42
CA VAL A 148 13.44 -11.76 7.95
C VAL A 148 14.56 -10.90 7.38
N ARG A 149 14.97 -11.22 6.14
CA ARG A 149 16.01 -10.49 5.39
C ARG A 149 15.76 -8.97 5.39
N ASN A 150 16.83 -8.20 5.20
CA ASN A 150 16.78 -6.73 5.20
C ASN A 150 16.35 -6.15 3.84
N ASP A 151 15.77 -6.97 2.97
CA ASP A 151 15.22 -6.58 1.67
C ASP A 151 13.78 -6.04 1.78
N ILE A 152 13.34 -5.53 2.93
CA ILE A 152 12.02 -4.90 3.07
C ILE A 152 12.17 -3.40 2.87
N LYS A 153 11.38 -2.79 1.98
CA LYS A 153 11.35 -1.32 1.78
C LYS A 153 10.27 -0.61 2.57
N SER A 154 9.17 -1.29 2.88
CA SER A 154 8.05 -0.68 3.59
C SER A 154 7.20 -1.76 4.26
N VAL A 155 6.45 -1.35 5.29
CA VAL A 155 5.53 -2.22 6.02
C VAL A 155 4.11 -1.68 5.88
N PHE A 156 3.18 -2.54 5.47
CA PHE A 156 1.74 -2.29 5.47
C PHE A 156 1.09 -3.08 6.60
N ALA A 157 0.48 -2.38 7.55
CA ALA A 157 -0.22 -2.97 8.67
C ALA A 157 -1.74 -2.77 8.57
N HIS A 158 -2.52 -3.85 8.71
CA HIS A 158 -3.96 -3.85 8.42
C HIS A 158 -4.88 -3.89 9.64
N THR A 159 -4.35 -4.19 10.82
CA THR A 159 -5.04 -4.22 12.12
C THR A 159 -4.31 -3.38 13.16
N GLY A 160 -4.95 -3.13 14.32
CA GLY A 160 -4.30 -2.44 15.44
C GLY A 160 -3.05 -3.16 15.94
N SER A 161 -3.12 -4.47 16.15
CA SER A 161 -1.98 -5.27 16.60
C SER A 161 -0.89 -5.42 15.54
N SER A 162 -1.23 -5.57 14.25
CA SER A 162 -0.22 -5.53 13.20
C SER A 162 0.43 -4.15 13.08
N CYS A 163 -0.30 -3.07 13.39
CA CYS A 163 0.24 -1.71 13.35
C CYS A 163 1.26 -1.49 14.47
N PHE A 164 1.01 -2.04 15.65
CA PHE A 164 2.00 -2.06 16.73
C PHE A 164 3.26 -2.84 16.34
N ILE A 165 3.12 -4.05 15.80
CA ILE A 165 4.27 -4.85 15.31
C ILE A 165 5.04 -4.09 14.22
N GLY A 166 4.31 -3.53 13.26
CA GLY A 166 4.87 -2.76 12.15
C GLY A 166 5.59 -1.49 12.61
N PHE A 167 5.09 -0.81 13.66
CA PHE A 167 5.73 0.36 14.26
C PHE A 167 7.11 0.01 14.84
N ILE A 168 7.21 -1.04 15.64
CA ILE A 168 8.49 -1.46 16.22
C ILE A 168 9.45 -1.92 15.11
N LEU A 169 8.96 -2.72 14.15
CA LEU A 169 9.77 -3.18 13.02
C LEU A 169 10.30 -2.02 12.16
N SER A 170 9.46 -1.03 11.92
CA SER A 170 9.74 0.18 11.14
C SER A 170 10.84 1.03 11.79
N ILE A 171 10.83 1.18 13.12
CA ILE A 171 11.88 1.87 13.87
C ILE A 171 13.20 1.09 13.78
N ILE A 172 13.18 -0.21 14.10
CA ILE A 172 14.41 -1.03 14.16
C ILE A 172 15.07 -1.14 12.78
N LYS A 173 14.29 -1.41 11.73
CA LYS A 173 14.81 -1.57 10.37
C LYS A 173 14.92 -0.25 9.60
N ARG A 174 14.49 0.88 10.17
CA ARG A 174 14.46 2.22 9.55
C ARG A 174 13.74 2.25 8.19
N ILE A 175 12.57 1.62 8.13
CA ILE A 175 11.73 1.51 6.94
C ILE A 175 10.38 2.19 7.16
N PRO A 176 9.72 2.81 6.16
CA PRO A 176 8.41 3.44 6.34
C PRO A 176 7.30 2.46 6.73
N LEU A 177 6.46 2.89 7.69
CA LEU A 177 5.19 2.23 8.06
C LEU A 177 4.00 2.92 7.38
N ILE A 178 3.19 2.12 6.70
CA ILE A 178 1.88 2.49 6.17
C ILE A 178 0.82 1.69 6.93
N ARG A 179 -0.27 2.36 7.30
CA ARG A 179 -1.43 1.71 7.94
C ARG A 179 -2.58 1.63 6.98
N SER A 180 -3.21 0.48 6.85
CA SER A 180 -4.57 0.39 6.30
C SER A 180 -5.57 0.18 7.45
N ARG A 181 -6.80 0.63 7.28
CA ARG A 181 -7.89 0.31 8.21
C ARG A 181 -9.20 0.18 7.46
N SER A 182 -9.79 -1.00 7.51
CA SER A 182 -11.08 -1.30 6.89
C SER A 182 -12.22 -1.58 7.87
N GLU A 183 -11.94 -1.65 9.16
CA GLU A 183 -12.96 -1.82 10.20
C GLU A 183 -13.40 -0.47 10.78
N LYS A 184 -14.73 -0.27 10.81
CA LYS A 184 -15.39 0.87 11.46
C LYS A 184 -15.35 0.65 12.97
N GLY A 185 -14.72 1.59 13.67
CA GLY A 185 -14.65 1.62 15.12
C GLY A 185 -13.81 2.81 15.53
N ARG A 186 -14.26 3.58 16.54
CA ARG A 186 -13.52 4.76 16.98
C ARG A 186 -12.08 4.37 17.31
N VAL A 187 -11.13 5.12 16.77
CA VAL A 187 -9.74 4.94 17.14
C VAL A 187 -9.63 5.35 18.61
N LYS A 188 -9.19 4.43 19.49
CA LYS A 188 -9.02 4.74 20.91
C LYS A 188 -7.97 5.85 21.05
N ARG A 189 -8.37 7.01 21.60
CA ARG A 189 -7.50 8.17 21.84
C ARG A 189 -6.65 7.94 23.09
N ASN A 190 -5.66 7.07 22.97
CA ASN A 190 -4.62 6.90 24.00
C ASN A 190 -3.32 7.49 23.47
N ILE A 191 -2.48 8.02 24.37
CA ILE A 191 -1.21 8.69 24.04
C ILE A 191 -0.36 7.82 23.09
N PHE A 192 -0.29 6.52 23.36
CA PHE A 192 0.45 5.56 22.55
C PHE A 192 -0.10 5.41 21.12
N ASN A 193 -1.43 5.40 20.95
CA ASN A 193 -2.03 5.35 19.62
C ASN A 193 -1.76 6.64 18.85
N SER A 194 -1.86 7.80 19.51
CA SER A 194 -1.54 9.09 18.91
C SER A 194 -0.10 9.13 18.39
N LEU A 195 0.86 8.63 19.17
CA LEU A 195 2.26 8.54 18.75
C LEU A 195 2.45 7.66 17.50
N ILE A 196 1.85 6.46 17.47
CA ILE A 196 1.91 5.57 16.30
C ILE A 196 1.30 6.25 15.08
N HIS A 197 0.16 6.94 15.24
CA HIS A 197 -0.52 7.65 14.15
C HIS A 197 0.25 8.87 13.63
N LYS A 198 1.04 9.54 14.46
CA LYS A 198 1.97 10.59 14.00
C LYS A 198 3.15 10.01 13.22
N TYR A 199 3.62 8.82 13.64
CA TYR A 199 4.76 8.13 13.04
C TYR A 199 4.46 7.54 11.66
N VAL A 200 3.24 7.06 11.39
CA VAL A 200 2.92 6.48 10.08
C VAL A 200 3.18 7.47 8.93
N LYS A 201 3.71 6.94 7.84
CA LYS A 201 3.99 7.70 6.62
C LYS A 201 2.70 8.00 5.85
N ALA A 202 1.78 7.04 5.83
CA ALA A 202 0.48 7.15 5.17
C ALA A 202 -0.57 6.27 5.88
N VAL A 203 -1.83 6.63 5.70
CA VAL A 203 -3.01 5.84 6.10
C VAL A 203 -3.89 5.60 4.89
N VAL A 204 -4.31 4.36 4.67
CA VAL A 204 -5.22 3.96 3.60
C VAL A 204 -6.54 3.50 4.19
N VAL A 205 -7.65 4.07 3.73
CA VAL A 205 -9.00 3.80 4.25
C VAL A 205 -9.99 3.53 3.11
N PRO A 206 -10.99 2.66 3.28
CA PRO A 206 -11.91 2.30 2.20
C PRO A 206 -13.07 3.28 2.01
N THR A 207 -13.41 4.07 3.02
CA THR A 207 -14.61 4.93 2.99
C THR A 207 -14.34 6.31 3.59
N ARG A 208 -15.15 7.29 3.18
CA ARG A 208 -15.13 8.65 3.77
C ARG A 208 -15.44 8.63 5.27
N ALA A 209 -16.34 7.75 5.71
CA ALA A 209 -16.66 7.62 7.13
C ALA A 209 -15.42 7.29 7.98
N ILE A 210 -14.62 6.30 7.55
CA ILE A 210 -13.37 5.94 8.24
C ILE A 210 -12.32 7.04 8.07
N LYS A 211 -12.27 7.72 6.90
CA LYS A 211 -11.38 8.88 6.70
C LYS A 211 -11.64 9.95 7.76
N ASN A 212 -12.89 10.30 7.99
CA ASN A 212 -13.28 11.32 8.97
C ASN A 212 -12.84 10.92 10.39
N ASP A 213 -12.96 9.64 10.77
CA ASP A 213 -12.46 9.14 12.06
C ASP A 213 -10.94 9.36 12.26
N PHE A 214 -10.16 9.44 11.17
CA PHE A 214 -8.71 9.71 11.21
C PHE A 214 -8.36 11.19 11.12
N MET A 215 -9.22 12.03 10.53
CA MET A 215 -9.00 13.48 10.45
C MET A 215 -8.90 14.12 11.83
N ASP A 216 -9.59 13.55 12.82
CA ASP A 216 -9.54 13.98 14.22
C ASP A 216 -8.22 13.63 14.95
N ILE A 217 -7.35 12.83 14.34
CA ILE A 217 -6.20 12.19 15.01
C ILE A 217 -4.89 12.49 14.28
N ILE A 218 -4.96 12.63 12.97
CA ILE A 218 -3.81 12.91 12.12
C ILE A 218 -3.94 14.35 11.62
N ASP A 219 -3.07 15.20 12.15
CA ASP A 219 -3.01 16.63 11.80
C ASP A 219 -2.81 16.87 10.29
N LYS A 220 -2.11 15.94 9.63
CA LYS A 220 -1.72 16.01 8.21
C LYS A 220 -2.64 15.18 7.32
N GLN A 221 -3.68 15.83 6.79
CA GLN A 221 -4.70 15.17 5.96
C GLN A 221 -4.15 14.60 4.65
N ASP A 222 -3.05 15.15 4.14
CA ASP A 222 -2.31 14.68 2.95
C ASP A 222 -1.71 13.27 3.14
N LYS A 223 -1.66 12.77 4.39
CA LYS A 223 -1.27 11.39 4.69
C LYS A 223 -2.42 10.38 4.55
N ILE A 224 -3.67 10.80 4.37
CA ILE A 224 -4.84 9.91 4.38
C ILE A 224 -5.38 9.70 2.96
N PHE A 225 -5.21 8.49 2.46
CA PHE A 225 -5.61 8.07 1.13
C PHE A 225 -6.87 7.21 1.18
N MET A 226 -7.82 7.48 0.28
CA MET A 226 -8.99 6.62 0.12
C MET A 226 -8.72 5.60 -0.98
N LEU A 227 -8.97 4.33 -0.67
CA LEU A 227 -8.90 3.24 -1.63
C LEU A 227 -10.12 2.34 -1.41
N PRO A 228 -11.22 2.56 -2.15
CA PRO A 228 -12.42 1.73 -2.01
C PRO A 228 -12.12 0.25 -2.29
N PRO A 229 -12.82 -0.69 -1.63
CA PRO A 229 -12.69 -2.11 -1.94
C PRO A 229 -13.15 -2.36 -3.38
N VAL A 230 -12.45 -3.25 -4.07
CA VAL A 230 -12.79 -3.67 -5.42
C VAL A 230 -13.75 -4.86 -5.40
N VAL A 231 -14.59 -4.94 -6.43
CA VAL A 231 -15.47 -6.08 -6.66
C VAL A 231 -14.93 -6.86 -7.85
N ASP A 232 -14.91 -8.18 -7.73
CA ASP A 232 -14.50 -9.06 -8.82
C ASP A 232 -15.65 -9.19 -9.82
N THR A 233 -15.56 -8.49 -10.95
CA THR A 233 -16.59 -8.47 -11.98
C THR A 233 -16.67 -9.76 -12.80
N SER A 234 -15.71 -10.66 -12.66
CA SER A 234 -15.81 -12.01 -13.25
C SER A 234 -16.83 -12.87 -12.49
N ILE A 235 -16.96 -12.62 -11.18
CA ILE A 235 -17.90 -13.30 -10.27
C ILE A 235 -19.22 -12.52 -10.18
N PHE A 236 -19.13 -11.21 -9.91
CA PHE A 236 -20.28 -10.34 -9.72
C PHE A 236 -20.61 -9.64 -11.03
N LYS A 237 -21.49 -10.24 -11.80
CA LYS A 237 -22.04 -9.67 -13.03
C LYS A 237 -23.31 -8.89 -12.71
N ILE A 238 -23.51 -7.78 -13.42
CA ILE A 238 -24.76 -7.05 -13.36
C ILE A 238 -25.81 -7.90 -14.07
N SER A 239 -26.89 -8.23 -13.37
CA SER A 239 -28.08 -8.89 -13.93
C SER A 239 -29.22 -7.90 -14.05
N GLU A 240 -30.23 -8.24 -14.84
CA GLU A 240 -31.49 -7.51 -14.84
C GLU A 240 -32.11 -7.53 -13.44
N ILE A 241 -32.76 -6.41 -13.08
CA ILE A 241 -33.47 -6.30 -11.81
C ILE A 241 -34.80 -7.05 -11.99
N PRO A 242 -35.08 -8.09 -11.19
CA PRO A 242 -36.33 -8.84 -11.32
C PRO A 242 -37.53 -7.93 -11.04
N GLU A 243 -38.63 -8.14 -11.77
CA GLU A 243 -39.89 -7.39 -11.58
C GLU A 243 -40.49 -7.60 -10.19
N ASN A 244 -40.20 -8.75 -9.57
CA ASN A 244 -40.66 -9.09 -8.24
C ASN A 244 -39.95 -8.24 -7.19
N ARG A 245 -40.74 -7.57 -6.34
CA ARG A 245 -40.22 -6.81 -5.20
C ARG A 245 -39.67 -7.78 -4.16
N SER A 246 -38.35 -7.94 -4.14
CA SER A 246 -37.65 -8.72 -3.11
C SER A 246 -36.71 -7.86 -2.30
N LEU A 247 -36.77 -7.99 -0.98
CA LEU A 247 -35.84 -7.37 -0.04
C LEU A 247 -34.89 -8.45 0.49
N SER A 248 -33.59 -8.24 0.34
CA SER A 248 -32.57 -9.19 0.80
C SER A 248 -31.57 -8.52 1.72
N LEU A 249 -31.25 -9.19 2.83
CA LEU A 249 -30.20 -8.77 3.75
C LEU A 249 -29.11 -9.84 3.79
N VAL A 250 -27.89 -9.44 3.39
CA VAL A 250 -26.73 -10.32 3.30
C VAL A 250 -25.66 -9.90 4.31
N GLY A 251 -25.32 -10.77 5.25
CA GLY A 251 -24.29 -10.49 6.24
C GLY A 251 -24.24 -11.50 7.38
N ARG A 252 -23.25 -11.38 8.26
CA ARG A 252 -23.22 -12.16 9.50
C ARG A 252 -24.42 -11.84 10.36
N LEU A 253 -24.98 -12.84 11.03
CA LEU A 253 -26.08 -12.66 11.98
C LEU A 253 -25.56 -11.98 13.27
N ASP A 254 -25.31 -10.68 13.20
CA ASP A 254 -24.86 -9.86 14.32
C ASP A 254 -25.67 -8.55 14.39
N GLU A 255 -25.57 -7.84 15.53
CA GLU A 255 -26.25 -6.56 15.75
C GLU A 255 -25.83 -5.48 14.74
N VAL A 256 -24.58 -5.52 14.27
CA VAL A 256 -24.02 -4.52 13.35
C VAL A 256 -24.66 -4.62 11.97
N LYS A 257 -25.15 -5.81 11.59
CA LYS A 257 -25.81 -6.05 10.30
C LYS A 257 -27.30 -5.74 10.29
N GLY A 258 -27.90 -5.36 11.42
CA GLY A 258 -29.26 -4.82 11.46
C GLY A 258 -30.38 -5.83 11.16
N HIS A 259 -30.09 -7.13 11.28
CA HIS A 259 -31.09 -8.20 11.09
C HIS A 259 -32.32 -7.98 11.97
N LYS A 260 -32.11 -7.63 13.24
CA LYS A 260 -33.18 -7.33 14.20
C LYS A 260 -34.07 -6.18 13.74
N ILE A 261 -33.45 -5.07 13.30
CA ILE A 261 -34.18 -3.89 12.81
C ILE A 261 -35.06 -4.29 11.62
N LEU A 262 -34.51 -5.04 10.66
CA LEU A 262 -35.29 -5.47 9.51
C LEU A 262 -36.47 -6.36 9.92
N ILE A 263 -36.26 -7.32 10.83
CA ILE A 263 -37.32 -8.20 11.34
C ILE A 263 -38.43 -7.39 12.02
N GLU A 264 -38.07 -6.42 12.86
CA GLU A 264 -39.02 -5.55 13.56
C GLU A 264 -39.81 -4.65 12.59
N SER A 265 -39.22 -4.25 11.46
CA SER A 265 -39.88 -3.45 10.42
C SER A 265 -40.76 -4.26 9.46
N LEU A 266 -40.72 -5.60 9.46
CA LEU A 266 -41.49 -6.44 8.53
C LEU A 266 -43.01 -6.18 8.54
N PRO A 267 -43.68 -5.98 9.70
CA PRO A 267 -45.11 -5.73 9.72
C PRO A 267 -45.51 -4.45 8.96
N GLU A 268 -44.70 -3.40 9.03
CA GLU A 268 -44.94 -2.14 8.31
C GLU A 268 -44.64 -2.30 6.82
N ILE A 269 -43.51 -2.95 6.49
CA ILE A 269 -43.13 -3.23 5.09
C ILE A 269 -44.21 -4.03 4.38
N LYS A 270 -44.81 -5.02 5.04
CA LYS A 270 -45.91 -5.82 4.46
C LYS A 270 -47.19 -5.03 4.22
N LYS A 271 -47.46 -3.97 5.00
CA LYS A 271 -48.64 -3.10 4.81
C LYS A 271 -48.47 -2.18 3.60
N GLU A 272 -47.26 -1.65 3.39
CA GLU A 272 -46.97 -0.71 2.30
C GLU A 272 -46.60 -1.41 0.98
N CYS A 273 -45.98 -2.59 1.06
CA CYS A 273 -45.53 -3.36 -0.09
C CYS A 273 -46.18 -4.74 -0.11
N GLU A 274 -47.38 -4.83 -0.68
CA GLU A 274 -48.04 -6.12 -0.91
C GLU A 274 -47.18 -7.02 -1.82
N GLY A 275 -47.06 -8.30 -1.46
CA GLY A 275 -46.31 -9.29 -2.23
C GLY A 275 -44.78 -9.24 -2.11
N VAL A 276 -44.21 -8.47 -1.18
CA VAL A 276 -42.75 -8.40 -0.98
C VAL A 276 -42.19 -9.71 -0.37
N ASN A 277 -41.18 -10.29 -1.03
CA ASN A 277 -40.42 -11.42 -0.51
C ASN A 277 -39.22 -10.93 0.29
N VAL A 278 -38.99 -11.46 1.49
CA VAL A 278 -37.83 -11.08 2.32
C VAL A 278 -36.90 -12.27 2.52
N PHE A 279 -35.62 -12.07 2.18
CA PHE A 279 -34.57 -13.07 2.29
C PHE A 279 -33.48 -12.62 3.26
N PHE A 280 -33.05 -13.53 4.14
CA PHE A 280 -31.90 -13.35 5.01
C PHE A 280 -30.82 -14.35 4.61
N VAL A 281 -29.64 -13.84 4.24
CA VAL A 281 -28.50 -14.67 3.83
C VAL A 281 -27.33 -14.38 4.76
N GLY A 282 -27.04 -15.31 5.64
CA GLY A 282 -26.06 -15.11 6.69
C GLY A 282 -25.83 -16.35 7.54
N LYS A 283 -24.74 -16.31 8.30
CA LYS A 283 -24.44 -17.26 9.37
C LYS A 283 -23.85 -16.51 10.55
N GLU A 284 -24.02 -17.04 11.76
CA GLU A 284 -23.19 -16.63 12.89
C GLU A 284 -21.74 -17.06 12.65
N GLU A 285 -20.81 -16.12 12.76
CA GLU A 285 -19.38 -16.37 12.67
C GLU A 285 -18.61 -15.50 13.66
N GLY A 286 -17.85 -16.17 14.53
CA GLY A 286 -17.00 -15.53 15.54
C GLY A 286 -17.73 -15.09 16.81
N VAL A 287 -18.76 -15.85 17.21
CA VAL A 287 -19.30 -15.85 18.58
C VAL A 287 -18.39 -16.70 19.47
#